data_AF-A0A929STQ8-F1
#
_entry.id   AF-A0A929STQ8-F1
#
_cell.length_a   1.000
_cell.length_b   1.000
_cell.length_c   1.000
_cell.angle_alpha   90.00
_cell.angle_beta   90.00
_cell.angle_gamma   90.00
#
_symmetry.space_group_name_H-M   'P 1'
#
loop_
_entity.id
_entity.type
_entity.pdbx_description
1 polymer ?
#
loop_
_entity_poly.entity_id
_entity_poly.type
_entity_poly.pdbx_seq_one_letter_code
_entity_poly.pdbx_strand_id
1 'polypeptide(L)'
;MKIGKLELVDIIKIFAYFVYFKQKELIDKDITEVKEKFLKGMNKSVIHSKYCKNVQEEISNLGIEISNDFGIAMEELIEYFTKLNDLIYEKEMKKLSENVFRNIPMKMELFYDMFEKECMDIPIFKYYEPLQMFQRITNASNEDIITIGDKLVERARKNKQTLYVEKEFMEKLIRLLKTSIANKKNKIKTVMIESFIQRIVDIIEMYDEISKIQEL
;
A
#
# COMPACT_ATOMS: atom_id res chain seq x y z
N MET A 1 23.45 -12.81 14.73
CA MET A 1 22.44 -13.46 13.87
C MET A 1 23.10 -13.93 12.57
N LYS A 2 23.56 -15.18 12.52
CA LYS A 2 23.92 -15.84 11.27
C LYS A 2 22.69 -16.66 10.85
N ILE A 3 22.21 -16.42 9.62
CA ILE A 3 21.05 -17.05 8.95
C ILE A 3 19.71 -16.34 9.23
N GLY A 4 19.32 -15.47 8.30
CA GLY A 4 18.12 -14.64 8.33
C GLY A 4 16.85 -15.40 7.96
N LYS A 5 16.34 -16.21 8.90
CA LYS A 5 14.97 -16.74 8.83
C LYS A 5 13.96 -15.93 9.67
N LEU A 6 14.45 -15.07 10.56
CA LEU A 6 13.60 -14.27 11.44
C LEU A 6 12.89 -13.18 10.66
N GLU A 7 11.60 -13.00 10.92
CA GLU A 7 10.85 -11.87 10.37
C GLU A 7 11.28 -10.57 11.06
N LEU A 8 11.04 -9.44 10.41
CA LEU A 8 11.38 -8.12 10.90
C LEU A 8 10.76 -7.88 12.30
N VAL A 9 9.54 -8.38 12.53
CA VAL A 9 8.83 -8.28 13.81
C VAL A 9 9.51 -9.12 14.91
N ASP A 10 10.07 -10.28 14.57
CA ASP A 10 10.79 -11.11 15.54
C ASP A 10 12.06 -10.40 16.00
N ILE A 11 12.75 -9.70 15.10
CA ILE A 11 13.97 -8.97 15.42
C ILE A 11 13.70 -7.88 16.46
N ILE A 12 12.58 -7.14 16.33
CA ILE A 12 12.25 -6.10 17.30
C ILE A 12 11.80 -6.67 18.65
N LYS A 13 11.05 -7.78 18.65
CA LYS A 13 10.67 -8.48 19.89
C LYS A 13 11.90 -9.01 20.65
N ILE A 14 12.85 -9.61 19.93
CA ILE A 14 14.10 -10.09 20.54
C ILE A 14 14.91 -8.92 21.11
N PHE A 15 14.90 -7.75 20.45
CA PHE A 15 15.56 -6.57 20.99
C PHE A 15 14.87 -6.06 22.26
N ALA A 16 13.53 -6.06 22.31
CA ALA A 16 12.77 -5.71 23.51
C ALA A 16 13.14 -6.62 24.70
N TYR A 17 13.25 -7.93 24.49
CA TYR A 17 13.74 -8.86 25.51
C TYR A 17 15.19 -8.58 25.93
N PHE A 18 16.07 -8.26 24.98
CA PHE A 18 17.45 -7.87 25.31
C PHE A 18 17.49 -6.63 26.20
N VAL A 19 16.73 -5.59 25.85
CA VAL A 19 16.62 -4.35 26.64
C VAL A 19 16.14 -4.66 28.05
N TYR A 20 15.08 -5.48 28.18
CA TYR A 20 14.57 -5.89 29.48
C TYR A 20 15.60 -6.64 30.33
N PHE A 21 16.30 -7.62 29.76
CA PHE A 21 17.32 -8.35 30.50
C PHE A 21 18.51 -7.47 30.90
N LYS A 22 18.88 -6.50 30.06
CA LYS A 22 19.89 -5.50 30.40
C LYS A 22 19.44 -4.61 31.55
N GLN A 23 18.19 -4.13 31.53
CA GLN A 23 17.60 -3.34 32.62
C GLN A 23 17.55 -4.12 33.96
N LYS A 24 17.38 -5.44 33.91
CA LYS A 24 17.44 -6.33 35.09
C LYS A 24 18.87 -6.73 35.48
N GLU A 25 19.89 -6.15 34.85
CA GLU A 25 21.31 -6.45 35.06
C GLU A 25 21.67 -7.93 34.82
N LEU A 26 20.83 -8.65 34.06
CA LEU A 26 21.05 -10.06 33.71
C LEU A 26 22.02 -10.22 32.53
N ILE A 27 22.28 -9.14 31.80
CA ILE A 27 23.18 -9.11 30.65
C ILE A 27 24.05 -7.86 30.70
N ASP A 28 25.35 -8.06 30.85
CA ASP A 28 26.36 -7.00 30.71
C ASP A 28 26.92 -6.98 29.28
N LYS A 29 26.17 -6.33 28.38
CA LYS A 29 26.61 -6.07 27.00
C LYS A 29 26.32 -4.64 26.61
N ASP A 30 27.23 -4.03 25.85
CA ASP A 30 27.00 -2.68 25.35
C ASP A 30 25.75 -2.61 24.45
N ILE A 31 24.86 -1.67 24.76
CA ILE A 31 23.57 -1.56 24.05
C ILE A 31 23.77 -1.01 22.64
N THR A 32 24.74 -0.13 22.46
CA THR A 32 25.03 0.50 21.17
C THR A 32 25.56 -0.54 20.19
N GLU A 33 26.53 -1.36 20.59
CA GLU A 33 27.08 -2.44 19.78
C GLU A 33 26.02 -3.51 19.44
N VAL A 34 25.16 -3.85 20.40
CA VAL A 34 24.06 -4.79 20.16
C VAL A 34 23.05 -4.19 19.18
N LYS A 35 22.61 -2.96 19.39
CA LYS A 35 21.68 -2.24 18.50
C LYS A 35 22.16 -2.24 17.05
N GLU A 36 23.43 -1.95 16.79
CA GLU A 36 23.98 -2.02 15.43
C GLU A 36 23.85 -3.41 14.78
N LYS A 37 24.03 -4.49 15.56
CA LYS A 37 23.85 -5.86 15.07
C LYS A 37 22.38 -6.13 14.73
N PHE A 38 21.45 -5.58 15.50
CA PHE A 38 20.01 -5.68 15.21
C PHE A 38 19.63 -4.90 13.96
N LEU A 39 20.11 -3.66 13.78
CA LEU A 39 19.89 -2.88 12.55
C LEU A 39 20.40 -3.62 11.30
N LYS A 40 21.59 -4.21 11.36
CA LYS A 40 22.13 -5.07 10.28
C LYS A 40 21.29 -6.33 10.06
N GLY A 41 20.71 -6.89 11.13
CA GLY A 41 19.77 -8.00 11.08
C GLY A 41 18.46 -7.63 10.37
N MET A 42 17.87 -6.49 10.75
CA MET A 42 16.64 -5.96 10.16
C MET A 42 16.74 -5.82 8.66
N ASN A 43 17.80 -5.19 8.16
CA ASN A 43 18.06 -5.05 6.72
C ASN A 43 18.03 -6.38 5.94
N LYS A 44 18.53 -7.46 6.56
CA LYS A 44 18.50 -8.79 5.94
C LYS A 44 17.11 -9.42 5.99
N SER A 45 16.35 -9.14 7.04
CA SER A 45 15.01 -9.71 7.23
C SER A 45 13.95 -9.15 6.30
N VAL A 46 14.09 -7.89 5.85
CA VAL A 46 13.09 -7.21 4.99
C VAL A 46 12.73 -8.01 3.74
N ILE A 47 13.68 -8.78 3.20
CA ILE A 47 13.51 -9.50 1.93
C ILE A 47 12.38 -10.54 2.02
N HIS A 48 12.24 -11.21 3.18
CA HIS A 48 11.30 -12.31 3.41
C HIS A 48 10.25 -12.04 4.49
N SER A 49 10.28 -10.86 5.10
CA SER A 49 9.30 -10.46 6.11
C SER A 49 7.98 -10.04 5.49
N LYS A 50 6.91 -10.14 6.26
CA LYS A 50 5.57 -9.64 5.92
C LYS A 50 5.31 -8.32 6.60
N TYR A 51 4.37 -7.54 6.04
CA TYR A 51 3.93 -6.31 6.65
C TYR A 51 3.31 -6.56 8.03
N CYS A 52 3.68 -5.74 9.01
CA CYS A 52 3.15 -5.74 10.37
C CYS A 52 2.39 -4.45 10.64
N LYS A 53 1.07 -4.52 10.81
CA LYS A 53 0.22 -3.33 10.97
C LYS A 53 0.49 -2.56 12.27
N ASN A 54 0.73 -3.27 13.37
CA ASN A 54 0.83 -2.65 14.69
C ASN A 54 2.00 -3.21 15.50
N VAL A 55 3.19 -2.67 15.28
CA VAL A 55 4.40 -3.11 16.03
C VAL A 55 4.31 -2.79 17.52
N GLN A 56 3.56 -1.76 17.90
CA GLN A 56 3.42 -1.37 19.31
C GLN A 56 2.60 -2.39 20.10
N GLU A 57 1.54 -2.92 19.50
CA GLU A 57 0.76 -4.02 20.08
C GLU A 57 1.59 -5.30 20.18
N GLU A 58 2.39 -5.60 19.16
CA GLU A 58 3.31 -6.74 19.18
C GLU A 58 4.35 -6.66 20.30
N ILE A 59 4.83 -5.45 20.63
CA ILE A 59 5.74 -5.20 21.76
C ILE A 59 4.97 -5.25 23.09
N SER A 60 3.78 -4.64 23.15
CA SER A 60 2.94 -4.60 24.36
C SER A 60 2.51 -5.99 24.81
N ASN A 61 2.20 -6.87 23.85
CA ASN A 61 1.83 -8.27 24.08
C ASN A 61 2.95 -9.11 24.70
N LEU A 62 4.18 -8.61 24.72
CA LEU A 62 5.28 -9.29 25.41
C LEU A 62 5.17 -9.16 26.94
N GLY A 63 4.36 -8.21 27.45
CA GLY A 63 4.15 -8.00 28.89
C GLY A 63 5.39 -7.48 29.61
N ILE A 64 6.23 -6.69 28.92
CA ILE A 64 7.52 -6.23 29.43
C ILE A 64 7.50 -4.71 29.62
N GLU A 65 7.92 -4.25 30.80
CA GLU A 65 8.09 -2.82 31.09
C GLU A 65 9.54 -2.39 30.81
N ILE A 66 9.70 -1.47 29.87
CA ILE A 66 10.99 -0.87 29.52
C ILE A 66 11.10 0.49 30.22
N SER A 67 12.16 0.69 31.01
CA SER A 67 12.41 1.98 31.68
C SER A 67 12.83 3.06 30.69
N ASN A 68 12.61 4.33 31.07
CA ASN A 68 12.95 5.50 30.24
C ASN A 68 14.42 5.52 29.79
N ASP A 69 15.35 5.06 30.62
CA ASP A 69 16.79 5.05 30.33
C ASP A 69 17.16 4.17 29.13
N PHE A 70 16.35 3.14 28.83
CA PHE A 70 16.52 2.27 27.67
C PHE A 70 15.46 2.52 26.58
N GLY A 71 14.47 3.38 26.85
CA GLY A 71 13.41 3.74 25.92
C GLY A 71 13.94 4.32 24.60
N ILE A 72 14.96 5.17 24.67
CA ILE A 72 15.57 5.82 23.49
C ILE A 72 16.08 4.79 22.48
N ALA A 73 16.80 3.76 22.95
CA ALA A 73 17.34 2.72 22.06
C ALA A 73 16.23 1.87 21.42
N MET A 74 15.11 1.69 22.12
CA MET A 74 13.94 0.99 21.61
C MET A 74 13.20 1.85 20.57
N GLU A 75 12.98 3.14 20.86
CA GLU A 75 12.33 4.09 19.97
C GLU A 75 13.06 4.22 18.63
N GLU A 76 14.39 4.36 18.64
CA GLU A 76 15.19 4.38 17.42
C GLU A 76 15.03 3.10 16.58
N LEU A 77 14.95 1.95 17.23
CA LEU A 77 14.78 0.67 16.55
C LEU A 77 13.35 0.51 15.99
N ILE A 78 12.35 1.02 16.69
CA ILE A 78 10.95 1.09 16.24
C ILE A 78 10.82 2.02 15.04
N GLU A 79 11.48 3.17 15.06
CA GLU A 79 11.48 4.11 13.93
C GLU A 79 12.11 3.45 12.69
N TYR A 80 13.25 2.77 12.87
CA TYR A 80 13.90 2.05 11.78
C TYR A 80 13.05 0.86 11.28
N PHE A 81 12.45 0.10 12.20
CA PHE A 81 11.47 -0.94 11.86
C PHE A 81 10.35 -0.37 11.00
N THR A 82 9.76 0.76 11.40
CA THR A 82 8.63 1.38 10.70
C THR A 82 9.00 1.72 9.27
N LYS A 83 10.17 2.35 9.06
CA LYS A 83 10.70 2.64 7.72
C LYS A 83 10.82 1.38 6.86
N LEU A 84 11.35 0.29 7.41
CA LEU A 84 11.50 -0.97 6.67
C LEU A 84 10.16 -1.67 6.43
N ASN A 85 9.24 -1.58 7.38
CA ASN A 85 7.90 -2.15 7.29
C ASN A 85 7.05 -1.44 6.22
N ASP A 86 7.22 -0.12 6.05
CA ASP A 86 6.60 0.65 4.97
C ASP A 86 7.09 0.20 3.58
N LEU A 87 8.39 -0.15 3.46
CA LEU A 87 8.93 -0.73 2.21
C LEU A 87 8.33 -2.10 1.90
N ILE A 88 8.08 -2.92 2.92
CA ILE A 88 7.40 -4.22 2.77
C ILE A 88 5.96 -3.98 2.30
N TYR A 89 5.24 -3.05 2.95
CA TYR A 89 3.89 -2.68 2.57
C TYR A 89 3.81 -2.22 1.11
N GLU A 90 4.67 -1.29 0.69
CA GLU A 90 4.70 -0.80 -0.69
C GLU A 90 4.96 -1.93 -1.70
N LYS A 91 5.88 -2.85 -1.38
CA LYS A 91 6.17 -4.02 -2.22
C LYS A 91 4.98 -4.98 -2.32
N GLU A 92 4.28 -5.23 -1.21
CA GLU A 92 3.08 -6.07 -1.20
C GLU A 92 1.94 -5.43 -1.99
N MET A 93 1.71 -4.13 -1.83
CA MET A 93 0.68 -3.40 -2.56
C MET A 93 0.95 -3.33 -4.07
N LYS A 94 2.22 -3.18 -4.49
CA LYS A 94 2.60 -3.27 -5.90
C LYS A 94 2.32 -4.65 -6.49
N LYS A 95 2.63 -5.71 -5.74
CA LYS A 95 2.31 -7.09 -6.18
C LYS A 95 0.81 -7.31 -6.27
N LEU A 96 0.05 -6.81 -5.29
CA LEU A 96 -1.40 -6.90 -5.28
C LEU A 96 -1.99 -6.17 -6.49
N SER A 97 -1.56 -4.94 -6.75
CA SER A 97 -2.06 -4.14 -7.88
C SER A 97 -1.79 -4.84 -9.22
N GLU A 98 -0.56 -5.35 -9.42
CA GLU A 98 -0.21 -6.13 -10.60
C GLU A 98 -1.05 -7.41 -10.72
N ASN A 99 -1.26 -8.14 -9.62
CA ASN A 99 -2.01 -9.39 -9.62
C ASN A 99 -3.51 -9.19 -9.88
N VAL A 100 -4.10 -8.09 -9.41
CA VAL A 100 -5.50 -7.75 -9.67
C VAL A 100 -5.67 -7.26 -11.10
N PHE A 101 -4.93 -6.21 -11.50
CA PHE A 101 -5.14 -5.58 -12.80
C PHE A 101 -4.66 -6.44 -13.97
N ARG A 102 -3.71 -7.37 -13.77
CA ARG A 102 -3.28 -8.30 -14.84
C ARG A 102 -4.40 -9.11 -15.47
N ASN A 103 -5.49 -9.29 -14.74
CA ASN A 103 -6.65 -10.06 -15.17
C ASN A 103 -7.49 -9.31 -16.22
N ILE A 104 -7.36 -7.98 -16.35
CA ILE A 104 -8.04 -7.24 -17.42
C ILE A 104 -7.24 -7.37 -18.73
N PRO A 105 -7.84 -7.77 -19.86
CA PRO A 105 -9.26 -8.09 -20.05
C PRO A 105 -9.58 -9.60 -20.11
N MET A 106 -8.60 -10.47 -19.87
CA MET A 106 -8.70 -11.90 -20.17
C MET A 106 -9.43 -12.73 -19.09
N LYS A 107 -9.43 -12.28 -17.83
CA LYS A 107 -9.97 -13.00 -16.66
C LYS A 107 -10.86 -12.06 -15.84
N MET A 108 -11.90 -11.51 -16.45
CA MET A 108 -12.74 -10.47 -15.86
C MET A 108 -13.45 -10.90 -14.57
N GLU A 109 -13.96 -12.14 -14.50
CA GLU A 109 -14.58 -12.66 -13.27
C GLU A 109 -13.60 -12.65 -12.09
N LEU A 110 -12.35 -13.09 -12.32
CA LEU A 110 -11.30 -13.07 -11.30
C LEU A 110 -10.91 -11.63 -10.94
N PHE A 111 -10.85 -10.72 -11.92
CA PHE A 111 -10.62 -9.30 -11.64
C PHE A 111 -11.70 -8.76 -10.70
N TYR A 112 -12.98 -8.99 -10.98
CA TYR A 112 -14.07 -8.46 -10.15
C TYR A 112 -14.04 -9.04 -8.73
N ASP A 113 -13.86 -10.36 -8.59
CA ASP A 113 -13.78 -11.01 -7.28
C ASP A 113 -12.62 -10.47 -6.43
N MET A 114 -11.42 -10.38 -7.01
CA MET A 114 -10.25 -9.86 -6.32
C MET A 114 -10.39 -8.36 -5.99
N PHE A 115 -10.88 -7.56 -6.94
CA PHE A 115 -11.01 -6.12 -6.75
C PHE A 115 -12.00 -5.79 -5.62
N GLU A 116 -13.12 -6.50 -5.54
CA GLU A 116 -14.10 -6.32 -4.47
C GLU A 116 -13.58 -6.74 -3.10
N LYS A 117 -12.86 -7.87 -3.04
CA LYS A 117 -12.35 -8.42 -1.77
C LYS A 117 -11.13 -7.68 -1.23
N GLU A 118 -10.23 -7.22 -2.11
CA GLU A 118 -8.89 -6.81 -1.71
C GLU A 118 -8.57 -5.34 -2.03
N CYS A 119 -9.41 -4.61 -2.75
CA CYS A 119 -9.07 -3.26 -3.25
C CYS A 119 -10.07 -2.15 -2.91
N MET A 120 -11.23 -2.46 -2.33
CA MET A 120 -12.31 -1.47 -2.17
C MET A 120 -11.93 -0.30 -1.25
N ASP A 121 -11.17 -0.54 -0.19
CA ASP A 121 -10.83 0.43 0.85
C ASP A 121 -9.35 0.83 0.88
N ILE A 122 -8.53 0.22 0.03
CA ILE A 122 -7.09 0.47 -0.08
C ILE A 122 -6.80 1.32 -1.31
N PRO A 123 -5.92 2.33 -1.26
CA PRO A 123 -5.55 3.16 -2.41
C PRO A 123 -4.64 2.42 -3.41
N ILE A 124 -5.13 1.30 -3.97
CA ILE A 124 -4.38 0.36 -4.79
C ILE A 124 -3.80 1.00 -6.06
N PHE A 125 -4.45 2.05 -6.59
CA PHE A 125 -3.97 2.73 -7.79
C PHE A 125 -2.69 3.54 -7.55
N LYS A 126 -2.38 3.91 -6.30
CA LYS A 126 -1.09 4.52 -5.94
C LYS A 126 0.09 3.60 -6.29
N TYR A 127 -0.16 2.29 -6.32
CA TYR A 127 0.84 1.25 -6.52
C TYR A 127 0.76 0.64 -7.93
N TYR A 128 0.06 1.28 -8.87
CA TYR A 128 -0.08 0.78 -10.23
C TYR A 128 0.31 1.82 -11.28
N GLU A 129 0.69 1.35 -12.47
CA GLU A 129 1.17 2.19 -13.55
C GLU A 129 0.02 2.68 -14.45
N PRO A 130 -0.20 4.01 -14.61
CA PRO A 130 -1.29 4.54 -15.43
C PRO A 130 -1.26 4.05 -16.88
N LEU A 131 -0.07 3.89 -17.46
CA LEU A 131 0.07 3.42 -18.84
C LEU A 131 -0.42 1.97 -19.01
N GLN A 132 -0.14 1.10 -18.04
CA GLN A 132 -0.62 -0.27 -18.09
C GLN A 132 -2.14 -0.32 -17.91
N MET A 133 -2.69 0.48 -16.97
CA MET A 133 -4.15 0.55 -16.79
C MET A 133 -4.84 1.07 -18.05
N PHE A 134 -4.29 2.09 -18.70
CA PHE A 134 -4.75 2.60 -19.98
C PHE A 134 -4.81 1.48 -21.05
N GLN A 135 -3.75 0.71 -21.22
CA GLN A 135 -3.70 -0.41 -22.18
C GLN A 135 -4.77 -1.46 -21.86
N ARG A 136 -5.01 -1.74 -20.58
CA ARG A 136 -6.03 -2.70 -20.14
C ARG A 136 -7.45 -2.24 -20.45
N ILE A 137 -7.78 -1.01 -20.09
CA ILE A 137 -9.09 -0.41 -20.37
C ILE A 137 -9.36 -0.33 -21.87
N THR A 138 -8.38 0.11 -22.66
CA THR A 138 -8.54 0.20 -24.11
C THR A 138 -8.72 -1.17 -24.78
N ASN A 139 -8.20 -2.25 -24.19
CA ASN A 139 -8.38 -3.61 -24.71
C ASN A 139 -9.58 -4.38 -24.11
N ALA A 140 -10.24 -3.85 -23.07
CA ALA A 140 -11.41 -4.49 -22.46
C ALA A 140 -12.64 -4.54 -23.39
N SER A 141 -13.67 -5.30 -23.05
CA SER A 141 -14.93 -5.22 -23.78
C SER A 141 -15.62 -3.87 -23.51
N ASN A 142 -16.60 -3.50 -24.33
CA ASN A 142 -17.37 -2.27 -24.09
C ASN A 142 -18.16 -2.35 -22.76
N GLU A 143 -18.71 -3.52 -22.45
CA GLU A 143 -19.42 -3.79 -21.20
C GLU A 143 -18.48 -3.69 -20.00
N ASP A 144 -17.32 -4.33 -20.08
CA ASP A 144 -16.33 -4.29 -18.99
C ASP A 144 -15.85 -2.87 -18.70
N ILE A 145 -15.67 -2.02 -19.72
CA ILE A 145 -15.32 -0.61 -19.50
C ILE A 145 -16.36 0.07 -18.60
N ILE A 146 -17.63 -0.11 -18.93
CA ILE A 146 -18.74 0.50 -18.17
C ILE A 146 -18.77 -0.06 -16.75
N THR A 147 -18.75 -1.38 -16.60
CA THR A 147 -18.81 -2.05 -15.30
C THR A 147 -17.60 -1.73 -14.41
N ILE A 148 -16.38 -1.66 -14.97
CA ILE A 148 -15.20 -1.20 -14.21
C ILE A 148 -15.44 0.24 -13.74
N GLY A 149 -15.89 1.13 -14.63
CA GLY A 149 -16.16 2.52 -14.29
C GLY A 149 -17.17 2.65 -13.15
N ASP A 150 -18.29 1.94 -13.23
CA ASP A 150 -19.34 1.97 -12.19
C ASP A 150 -18.81 1.49 -10.83
N LYS A 151 -18.02 0.40 -10.83
CA LYS A 151 -17.36 -0.09 -9.60
C LYS A 151 -16.37 0.92 -9.02
N LEU A 152 -15.61 1.63 -9.85
CA LEU A 152 -14.69 2.67 -9.37
C LEU A 152 -15.43 3.84 -8.72
N VAL A 153 -16.57 4.24 -9.29
CA VAL A 153 -17.43 5.29 -8.72
C VAL A 153 -18.01 4.85 -7.38
N GLU A 154 -18.55 3.63 -7.29
CA GLU A 154 -19.06 3.07 -6.05
C GLU A 154 -17.97 3.02 -4.96
N ARG A 155 -16.78 2.56 -5.34
CA ARG A 155 -15.60 2.50 -4.48
C ARG A 155 -15.22 3.88 -3.94
N ALA A 156 -15.13 4.88 -4.81
CA ALA A 156 -14.82 6.26 -4.41
C ALA A 156 -15.88 6.82 -3.45
N ARG A 157 -17.17 6.60 -3.71
CA ARG A 157 -18.25 7.08 -2.83
C ARG A 157 -18.15 6.51 -1.42
N LYS A 158 -17.85 5.22 -1.29
CA LYS A 158 -17.76 4.54 0.02
C LYS A 158 -16.51 4.95 0.80
N ASN A 159 -15.37 5.11 0.12
CA ASN A 159 -14.06 5.18 0.76
C ASN A 159 -13.25 6.45 0.43
N LYS A 160 -13.89 7.55 0.00
CA LYS A 160 -13.21 8.79 -0.42
C LYS A 160 -12.20 9.36 0.58
N GLN A 161 -12.42 9.15 1.89
CA GLN A 161 -11.50 9.63 2.94
C GLN A 161 -10.12 8.97 2.88
N THR A 162 -10.03 7.76 2.34
CA THR A 162 -8.77 7.02 2.20
C THR A 162 -8.25 7.08 0.77
N LEU A 163 -9.15 7.11 -0.22
CA LEU A 163 -8.80 6.95 -1.63
C LEU A 163 -8.42 8.25 -2.34
N TYR A 164 -8.61 9.42 -1.73
CA TYR A 164 -8.28 10.72 -2.34
C TYR A 164 -6.83 10.84 -2.82
N VAL A 165 -5.91 10.10 -2.18
CA VAL A 165 -4.49 10.03 -2.56
C VAL A 165 -4.25 9.42 -3.96
N GLU A 166 -5.27 8.80 -4.57
CA GLU A 166 -5.20 8.25 -5.93
C GLU A 166 -5.46 9.29 -7.03
N LYS A 167 -5.78 10.55 -6.67
CA LYS A 167 -6.12 11.62 -7.62
C LYS A 167 -5.09 11.78 -8.74
N GLU A 168 -3.80 11.80 -8.41
CA GLU A 168 -2.74 11.98 -9.41
C GLU A 168 -2.73 10.84 -10.45
N PHE A 169 -2.98 9.60 -10.01
CA PHE A 169 -3.12 8.46 -10.91
C PHE A 169 -4.31 8.65 -11.86
N MET A 170 -5.46 9.06 -11.31
CA MET A 170 -6.70 9.26 -12.06
C MET A 170 -6.54 10.34 -13.14
N GLU A 171 -5.88 11.46 -12.82
CA GLU A 171 -5.59 12.52 -13.78
C GLU A 171 -4.68 12.04 -14.92
N LYS A 172 -3.63 11.27 -14.60
CA LYS A 172 -2.73 10.67 -15.60
C LYS A 172 -3.49 9.71 -16.52
N LEU A 173 -4.36 8.86 -15.96
CA LEU A 173 -5.18 7.93 -16.73
C LEU A 173 -6.14 8.66 -17.68
N ILE A 174 -6.81 9.73 -17.22
CA ILE A 174 -7.66 10.58 -18.08
C ILE A 174 -6.86 11.13 -19.26
N ARG A 175 -5.66 11.67 -19.02
CA ARG A 175 -4.81 12.23 -20.09
C ARG A 175 -4.52 11.18 -21.16
N LEU A 176 -4.09 9.99 -20.75
CA LEU A 176 -3.80 8.88 -21.67
C LEU A 176 -5.03 8.45 -22.48
N LEU A 177 -6.19 8.30 -21.82
CA LEU A 177 -7.44 7.91 -22.48
C LEU A 177 -7.90 8.97 -23.49
N LYS A 178 -7.89 10.26 -23.11
CA LYS A 178 -8.25 11.38 -24.00
C LYS A 178 -7.34 11.42 -25.23
N THR A 179 -6.03 11.28 -25.05
CA THR A 179 -5.07 11.24 -26.18
C THR A 179 -5.38 10.09 -27.14
N SER A 180 -5.81 8.93 -26.64
CA SER A 180 -6.09 7.75 -27.47
C SER A 180 -7.31 7.88 -28.39
N ILE A 181 -8.24 8.77 -28.05
CA ILE A 181 -9.50 8.99 -28.76
C ILE A 181 -9.57 10.29 -29.57
N ALA A 182 -8.63 11.22 -29.37
CA ALA A 182 -8.64 12.59 -29.92
C ALA A 182 -8.93 12.68 -31.44
N ASN A 183 -8.55 11.67 -32.21
CA ASN A 183 -8.74 11.62 -33.67
C ASN A 183 -9.63 10.44 -34.14
N LYS A 184 -10.33 9.73 -33.24
CA LYS A 184 -11.11 8.52 -33.54
C LYS A 184 -12.62 8.75 -33.34
N LYS A 185 -13.17 9.74 -34.05
CA LYS A 185 -14.61 10.04 -34.01
C LYS A 185 -15.42 8.86 -34.57
N ASN A 186 -16.59 8.59 -33.98
CA ASN A 186 -17.63 7.65 -34.46
C ASN A 186 -17.38 6.14 -34.29
N LYS A 187 -16.63 5.69 -33.27
CA LYS A 187 -16.58 4.27 -32.87
C LYS A 187 -17.27 4.07 -31.52
N ILE A 188 -18.06 3.00 -31.36
CA ILE A 188 -18.70 2.64 -30.09
C ILE A 188 -17.69 2.64 -28.94
N LYS A 189 -16.51 2.07 -29.17
CA LYS A 189 -15.41 2.03 -28.21
C LYS A 189 -14.96 3.43 -27.73
N THR A 190 -14.96 4.43 -28.62
CA THR A 190 -14.65 5.82 -28.26
C THR A 190 -15.67 6.36 -27.26
N VAL A 191 -16.97 6.13 -27.52
CA VAL A 191 -18.06 6.55 -26.62
C VAL A 191 -17.95 5.87 -25.26
N MET A 192 -17.60 4.58 -25.21
CA MET A 192 -17.39 3.87 -23.94
C MET A 192 -16.21 4.46 -23.15
N ILE A 193 -15.11 4.80 -23.82
CA ILE A 193 -13.96 5.43 -23.18
C ILE A 193 -14.31 6.84 -22.67
N GLU A 194 -15.07 7.63 -23.43
CA GLU A 194 -15.57 8.94 -22.97
C GLU A 194 -16.45 8.80 -21.73
N SER A 195 -17.34 7.81 -21.72
CA SER A 195 -18.18 7.49 -20.56
C SER A 195 -17.37 7.05 -19.34
N PHE A 196 -16.29 6.31 -19.55
CA PHE A 196 -15.35 5.92 -18.48
C PHE A 196 -14.56 7.12 -17.95
N ILE A 197 -14.09 8.01 -18.84
CA ILE A 197 -13.42 9.26 -18.45
C ILE A 197 -14.33 10.10 -17.55
N GLN A 198 -15.61 10.25 -17.90
CA GLN A 198 -16.54 11.04 -17.10
C GLN A 198 -16.67 10.49 -15.68
N ARG A 199 -16.77 9.17 -15.52
CA ARG A 199 -16.78 8.55 -14.19
C ARG A 199 -15.52 8.83 -13.38
N ILE A 200 -14.36 8.86 -14.02
CA ILE A 200 -13.11 9.25 -13.33
C ILE A 200 -13.14 10.73 -12.95
N VAL A 201 -13.70 11.60 -13.78
CA VAL A 201 -13.89 13.02 -13.44
C VAL A 201 -14.76 13.15 -12.19
N ASP A 202 -15.89 12.45 -12.13
CA ASP A 202 -16.78 12.46 -10.95
C ASP A 202 -16.04 11.98 -9.68
N ILE A 203 -15.14 10.99 -9.80
CA ILE A 203 -14.28 10.52 -8.70
C ILE A 203 -13.31 11.61 -8.24
N ILE A 204 -12.67 12.33 -9.17
CA ILE A 204 -11.75 13.42 -8.82
C ILE A 204 -12.49 14.54 -8.10
N GLU A 205 -13.71 14.89 -8.54
CA GLU A 205 -14.54 15.89 -7.87
C GLU A 205 -14.84 15.47 -6.41
N MET A 206 -15.18 14.20 -6.19
CA MET A 206 -15.35 13.65 -4.83
C MET A 206 -14.08 13.75 -3.98
N TYR A 207 -12.90 13.63 -4.58
CA TYR A 207 -11.61 13.74 -3.87
C TYR A 207 -11.26 15.20 -3.56
N ASP A 208 -11.58 16.13 -4.46
CA ASP A 208 -11.38 17.57 -4.25
C ASP A 208 -12.21 18.14 -3.11
N GLU A 209 -13.42 17.61 -2.90
CA GLU A 209 -14.22 17.92 -1.71
C GLU A 209 -13.51 17.55 -0.41
N ILE A 210 -12.79 16.41 -0.38
CA ILE A 210 -12.08 15.94 0.81
C ILE A 210 -10.83 16.76 1.08
N SER A 211 -10.03 17.07 0.05
CA SER A 211 -8.81 17.86 0.24
C SER A 211 -9.10 19.24 0.83
N LYS A 212 -10.21 19.88 0.43
CA LYS A 212 -10.64 21.17 1.00
C LYS A 212 -11.03 21.09 2.48
N ILE A 213 -11.53 19.96 2.95
CA ILE A 213 -11.89 19.74 4.36
C ILE A 213 -10.62 19.54 5.20
N GLN A 214 -9.56 18.95 4.65
CA GLN A 214 -8.30 18.71 5.35
C GLN A 214 -7.39 19.94 5.45
N GLU A 215 -7.64 20.97 4.63
CA GLU A 215 -6.92 22.25 4.64
C GLU A 215 -7.53 23.30 5.58
N LEU A 216 -8.70 23.01 6.19
CA LEU A 216 -9.42 23.84 7.17
C LEU A 216 -9.13 23.38 8.61
#